data_AF-A0A0U3B490-F1
#
_entry.id   AF-A0A0U3B490-F1
#
_cell.length_a   1.000
_cell.length_b   1.000
_cell.length_c   1.000
_cell.angle_alpha   90.00
_cell.angle_beta   90.00
_cell.angle_gamma   90.00
#
_symmetry.space_group_name_H-M   'P 1'
#
loop_
_entity.id
_entity.type
_entity.pdbx_description
1 polymer ?
#
loop_
_entity_poly.entity_id
_entity_poly.type
_entity_poly.pdbx_seq_one_letter_code
_entity_poly.pdbx_strand_id
1 'polypeptide(L)'
;MHKIQCQCGKLQGHIEDKGLSSRVICYCADCQAFARYLERADKVLDAHGGTEILQVAQPRIKFTQGAEHLAIMRLSEKGLFRWYSSCCNTPLGNTLSNPKLSFIGLIHSSLDASRIEQDFGNKIAKVNVASATGTPKPEQTGLMGTILRFIGMIISARISGRYKRSPLFTQAGEPVAPVTVLSREQRKTLKYGDGRGQAAQK
;
A
#
# COMPACT_ATOMS: atom_id res chain seq x y z
N MET A 1 -0.57 -18.08 -9.36
CA MET A 1 0.31 -17.20 -8.56
C MET A 1 0.27 -15.83 -9.20
N HIS A 2 0.00 -14.77 -8.43
CA HIS A 2 -0.12 -13.42 -8.99
C HIS A 2 1.22 -12.68 -8.91
N LYS A 3 1.71 -12.12 -10.02
CA LYS A 3 3.05 -11.51 -10.09
C LYS A 3 3.13 -10.18 -9.35
N ILE A 4 4.27 -9.96 -8.68
CA ILE A 4 4.69 -8.67 -8.13
C ILE A 4 5.99 -8.28 -8.84
N GLN A 5 6.08 -7.04 -9.32
CA GLN A 5 7.28 -6.56 -9.98
C GLN A 5 7.40 -5.03 -9.86
N CYS A 6 8.61 -4.54 -9.59
CA CYS A 6 8.89 -3.10 -9.71
C CYS A 6 9.04 -2.68 -11.19
N GLN A 7 8.88 -1.39 -11.49
CA GLN A 7 8.89 -0.90 -12.87
C GLN A 7 10.16 -1.29 -13.65
N CYS A 8 11.33 -1.27 -13.02
CA CYS A 8 12.59 -1.62 -13.68
C CYS A 8 12.90 -3.14 -13.66
N GLY A 9 12.02 -3.97 -13.10
CA GLY A 9 12.17 -5.42 -13.09
C GLY A 9 13.22 -5.98 -12.12
N LYS A 10 13.97 -5.13 -11.40
CA LYS A 10 15.02 -5.58 -10.47
C LYS A 10 14.48 -6.26 -9.21
N LEU A 11 13.28 -5.87 -8.77
CA LEU A 11 12.55 -6.52 -7.67
C LEU A 11 11.37 -7.28 -8.27
N GLN A 12 11.31 -8.59 -7.98
CA GLN A 12 10.26 -9.48 -8.47
C GLN A 12 9.80 -10.43 -7.37
N GLY A 13 8.57 -10.89 -7.49
CA GLY A 13 7.97 -11.84 -6.59
C GLY A 13 6.58 -12.26 -7.04
N HIS A 14 5.85 -12.88 -6.13
CA HIS A 14 4.48 -13.28 -6.37
C HIS A 14 3.67 -13.39 -5.07
N ILE A 15 2.35 -13.43 -5.24
CA ILE A 15 1.36 -13.74 -4.22
C ILE A 15 0.89 -15.18 -4.44
N GLU A 16 0.95 -15.99 -3.38
CA GLU A 16 0.35 -17.33 -3.36
C GLU A 16 -1.18 -17.26 -3.50
N ASP A 17 -1.76 -18.16 -4.30
CA ASP A 17 -3.17 -18.09 -4.76
C ASP A 17 -4.21 -18.30 -3.65
N LYS A 18 -3.85 -18.99 -2.56
CA LYS A 18 -4.80 -19.38 -1.51
C LYS A 18 -4.82 -18.37 -0.37
N GLY A 19 -6.02 -17.92 0.00
CA GLY A 19 -6.28 -17.17 1.23
C GLY A 19 -7.19 -15.97 1.03
N LEU A 20 -7.65 -15.39 2.13
CA LEU A 20 -8.47 -14.18 2.12
C LEU A 20 -7.71 -13.01 1.48
N SER A 21 -8.44 -12.22 0.70
CA SER A 21 -8.00 -10.98 0.08
C SER A 21 -9.15 -9.97 0.01
N SER A 22 -8.82 -8.69 -0.10
CA SER A 22 -9.77 -7.60 -0.40
C SER A 22 -9.12 -6.57 -1.32
N ARG A 23 -9.90 -5.97 -2.22
CA ARG A 23 -9.47 -4.82 -3.03
C ARG A 23 -10.16 -3.56 -2.54
N VAL A 24 -9.42 -2.47 -2.46
CA VAL A 24 -9.92 -1.17 -1.99
C VAL A 24 -9.27 -0.03 -2.77
N ILE A 25 -10.02 0.99 -3.12
CA ILE A 25 -9.48 2.29 -3.53
C ILE A 25 -9.54 3.22 -2.32
N CYS A 26 -8.37 3.66 -1.87
CA CYS A 26 -8.23 4.55 -0.73
C CYS A 26 -7.94 5.97 -1.20
N TYR A 27 -8.79 6.92 -0.80
CA TYR A 27 -8.70 8.33 -1.18
C TYR A 27 -8.02 9.22 -0.15
N CYS A 28 -7.42 8.64 0.91
CA CYS A 28 -6.85 9.46 1.97
C CYS A 28 -5.64 10.28 1.48
N ALA A 29 -5.46 11.48 2.05
CA ALA A 29 -4.33 12.36 1.74
C ALA A 29 -2.96 11.70 2.00
N ASP A 30 -2.94 10.69 2.86
CA ASP A 30 -1.78 9.87 3.20
C ASP A 30 -1.35 8.93 2.04
N CYS A 31 -2.30 8.34 1.29
CA CYS A 31 -1.98 7.57 0.08
C CYS A 31 -1.50 8.49 -1.05
N GLN A 32 -2.15 9.65 -1.21
CA GLN A 32 -1.74 10.67 -2.17
C GLN A 32 -0.31 11.18 -1.89
N ALA A 33 0.00 11.48 -0.62
CA ALA A 33 1.32 11.94 -0.21
C ALA A 33 2.41 10.88 -0.46
N PHE A 34 2.10 9.60 -0.29
CA PHE A 34 3.05 8.52 -0.59
C PHE A 34 3.35 8.43 -2.09
N ALA A 35 2.32 8.50 -2.94
CA ALA A 35 2.50 8.50 -4.38
C ALA A 35 3.32 9.71 -4.85
N ARG A 36 3.08 10.90 -4.27
CA ARG A 36 3.85 12.12 -4.54
C ARG A 36 5.30 12.02 -4.05
N TYR A 37 5.53 11.45 -2.86
CA TYR A 37 6.89 11.25 -2.32
C TYR A 37 7.77 10.42 -3.26
N LEU A 38 7.18 9.42 -3.92
CA LEU A 38 7.87 8.57 -4.88
C LEU A 38 7.93 9.15 -6.29
N GLU A 39 7.34 10.33 -6.51
CA GLU A 39 7.19 10.93 -7.85
C GLU A 39 6.43 10.01 -8.82
N ARG A 40 5.48 9.22 -8.30
CA ARG A 40 4.66 8.23 -9.05
C ARG A 40 3.17 8.53 -9.03
N ALA A 41 2.79 9.77 -8.72
CA ALA A 41 1.38 10.14 -8.63
C ALA A 41 0.59 9.83 -9.91
N ASP A 42 1.19 10.05 -11.08
CA ASP A 42 0.62 9.78 -12.41
C ASP A 42 0.38 8.29 -12.71
N LYS A 43 1.12 7.39 -12.05
CA LYS A 43 0.99 5.93 -12.21
C LYS A 43 0.12 5.27 -11.15
N VAL A 44 -0.07 5.94 -10.01
CA VAL A 44 -0.65 5.33 -8.81
C VAL A 44 -2.04 5.86 -8.51
N LEU A 45 -2.27 7.16 -8.72
CA LEU A 45 -3.50 7.82 -8.36
C LEU A 45 -4.50 7.79 -9.52
N ASP A 46 -5.76 7.47 -9.22
CA ASP A 46 -6.88 7.69 -10.14
C ASP A 46 -7.19 9.19 -10.29
N ALA A 47 -8.14 9.52 -11.17
CA ALA A 47 -8.55 10.90 -11.44
C ALA A 47 -9.06 11.67 -10.20
N HIS A 48 -9.44 10.96 -9.13
CA HIS A 48 -9.91 11.53 -7.87
C HIS A 48 -8.87 11.39 -6.74
N GLY A 49 -7.62 11.02 -7.04
CA GLY A 49 -6.56 10.89 -6.04
C GLY A 49 -6.65 9.59 -5.23
N GLY A 50 -7.37 8.59 -5.73
CA GLY A 50 -7.51 7.28 -5.12
C GLY A 50 -6.36 6.35 -5.49
N THR A 51 -5.88 5.57 -4.53
CA THR A 51 -4.92 4.47 -4.79
C THR A 51 -5.64 3.15 -4.67
N GLU A 52 -5.62 2.34 -5.73
CA GLU A 52 -6.09 0.95 -5.64
C GLU A 52 -5.06 0.07 -4.90
N ILE A 53 -5.56 -0.68 -3.92
CA ILE A 53 -4.80 -1.50 -2.98
C ILE A 53 -5.41 -2.89 -2.91
N LEU A 54 -4.59 -3.91 -3.14
CA LEU A 54 -4.90 -5.31 -2.87
C LEU A 54 -4.37 -5.69 -1.49
N GLN A 55 -5.27 -6.06 -0.57
CA GLN A 55 -4.90 -6.51 0.76
C GLN A 55 -4.80 -8.04 0.81
N VAL A 56 -3.68 -8.55 1.31
CA VAL A 56 -3.43 -9.98 1.52
C VAL A 56 -2.63 -10.20 2.82
N ALA A 57 -2.59 -11.43 3.30
CA ALA A 57 -1.71 -11.81 4.42
C ALA A 57 -0.23 -11.79 3.97
N GLN A 58 0.67 -11.21 4.78
CA GLN A 58 2.10 -11.10 4.44
C GLN A 58 2.78 -12.43 4.10
N PRO A 59 2.46 -13.58 4.73
CA PRO A 59 3.10 -14.86 4.42
C PRO A 59 2.82 -15.38 3.01
N ARG A 60 1.81 -14.84 2.32
CA ARG A 60 1.50 -15.15 0.91
C ARG A 60 2.45 -14.48 -0.06
N ILE A 61 3.23 -13.50 0.39
CA ILE A 61 4.20 -12.79 -0.45
C ILE A 61 5.50 -13.60 -0.48
N LYS A 62 6.04 -13.76 -1.68
CA LYS A 62 7.37 -14.32 -1.90
C LYS A 62 8.13 -13.40 -2.85
N PHE A 63 9.21 -12.81 -2.37
CA PHE A 63 10.17 -12.16 -3.26
C PHE A 63 11.10 -13.22 -3.82
N THR A 64 11.24 -13.26 -5.14
CA THR A 64 12.11 -14.21 -5.85
C THR A 64 13.40 -13.54 -6.31
N GLN A 65 13.43 -12.21 -6.36
CA GLN A 65 14.59 -11.41 -6.78
C GLN A 65 14.53 -10.00 -6.18
N GLY A 66 15.68 -9.42 -5.85
CA GLY A 66 15.81 -8.00 -5.56
C GLY A 66 15.26 -7.55 -4.22
N ALA A 67 15.23 -8.43 -3.21
CA ALA A 67 14.76 -8.09 -1.87
C ALA A 67 15.63 -7.01 -1.21
N GLU A 68 16.90 -6.91 -1.58
CA GLU A 68 17.83 -5.84 -1.21
C GLU A 68 17.40 -4.45 -1.69
N HIS A 69 16.49 -4.36 -2.67
CA HIS A 69 15.90 -3.10 -3.12
C HIS A 69 14.66 -2.69 -2.32
N LEU A 70 14.24 -3.46 -1.31
CA LEU A 70 13.16 -3.03 -0.41
C LEU A 70 13.61 -1.81 0.40
N ALA A 71 12.74 -0.80 0.46
CA ALA A 71 12.91 0.37 1.30
C ALA A 71 11.58 0.75 1.94
N ILE A 72 11.65 1.45 3.08
CA ILE A 72 10.47 1.85 3.85
C ILE A 72 10.54 3.34 4.10
N MET A 73 9.39 3.99 3.94
CA MET A 73 9.21 5.35 4.42
C MET A 73 7.99 5.42 5.36
N ARG A 74 7.98 6.41 6.26
CA ARG A 74 6.83 6.74 7.10
C ARG A 74 6.53 8.23 7.02
N LEU A 75 5.25 8.55 6.90
CA LEU A 75 4.77 9.94 6.94
C LEU A 75 4.86 10.55 8.35
N SER A 76 4.99 9.73 9.39
CA SER A 76 5.26 10.14 10.77
C SER A 76 5.83 8.98 11.59
N GLU A 77 6.40 9.26 12.76
CA GLU A 77 6.99 8.26 13.67
C GLU A 77 6.03 7.16 14.13
N LYS A 78 4.71 7.38 14.07
CA LYS A 78 3.67 6.39 14.42
C LYS A 78 2.86 5.93 13.21
N GLY A 79 3.17 6.43 12.01
CA GLY A 79 2.46 6.09 10.78
C GLY A 79 2.74 4.67 10.28
N LEU A 80 2.01 4.25 9.25
CA LEU A 80 2.23 2.97 8.58
C LEU A 80 3.64 2.87 7.99
N PHE A 81 4.17 1.66 7.89
CA PHE A 81 5.34 1.37 7.06
C PHE A 81 4.87 1.33 5.61
N ARG A 82 5.42 2.23 4.79
CA ARG A 82 5.12 2.33 3.37
C ARG A 82 6.31 1.81 2.57
N TRP A 83 6.13 0.63 2.00
CA TRP A 83 7.13 -0.15 1.29
C TRP A 83 7.20 0.27 -0.17
N TYR A 84 8.41 0.45 -0.67
CA TYR A 84 8.71 0.76 -2.06
C TYR A 84 10.01 0.10 -2.49
N SER A 85 10.27 0.03 -3.80
CA SER A 85 11.57 -0.39 -4.33
C SER A 85 12.49 0.82 -4.48
N SER A 86 13.64 0.84 -3.82
CA SER A 86 14.63 1.93 -3.92
C SER A 86 15.25 2.05 -5.31
N CYS A 87 15.29 0.97 -6.09
CA CYS A 87 15.91 0.95 -7.41
C CYS A 87 15.19 1.78 -8.49
N CYS A 88 13.91 2.12 -8.29
CA CYS A 88 13.13 2.93 -9.24
C CYS A 88 11.92 3.63 -8.60
N ASN A 89 11.87 3.76 -7.28
CA ASN A 89 10.76 4.35 -6.52
C ASN A 89 9.37 3.72 -6.83
N THR A 90 9.29 2.44 -7.22
CA THR A 90 7.99 1.79 -7.41
C THR A 90 7.33 1.55 -6.05
N PRO A 91 6.11 2.07 -5.81
CA PRO A 91 5.38 1.75 -4.59
C PRO A 91 4.97 0.28 -4.58
N LEU A 92 5.20 -0.40 -3.45
CA LEU A 92 4.85 -1.80 -3.29
C LEU A 92 3.62 -1.96 -2.40
N GLY A 93 3.56 -1.27 -1.26
CA GLY A 93 2.42 -1.40 -0.36
C GLY A 93 2.63 -0.81 1.02
N ASN A 94 1.75 -1.15 1.96
CA ASN A 94 1.90 -0.74 3.35
C ASN A 94 1.54 -1.82 4.37
N THR A 95 2.20 -1.77 5.52
CA THR A 95 1.93 -2.62 6.68
C THR A 95 1.77 -1.76 7.94
N LEU A 96 1.12 -2.33 8.96
CA LEU A 96 1.29 -1.83 10.33
C LEU A 96 2.73 -2.13 10.79
N SER A 97 3.21 -1.39 11.80
CA SER A 97 4.54 -1.62 12.40
C SER A 97 4.58 -2.88 13.26
N ASN A 98 3.42 -3.36 13.74
CA ASN A 98 3.33 -4.60 14.50
C ASN A 98 3.23 -5.81 13.55
N PRO A 99 4.28 -6.65 13.42
CA PRO A 99 4.28 -7.80 12.50
C PRO A 99 3.25 -8.89 12.88
N LYS A 100 2.73 -8.87 14.12
CA LYS A 100 1.65 -9.80 14.53
C LYS A 100 0.36 -9.52 13.77
N LEU A 101 0.15 -8.29 13.30
CA LEU A 101 -0.96 -7.90 12.42
C LEU A 101 -0.53 -8.12 10.96
N SER A 102 -0.35 -9.39 10.60
CA SER A 102 0.36 -9.83 9.39
C SER A 102 -0.45 -9.71 8.10
N PHE A 103 -0.80 -8.48 7.74
CA PHE A 103 -1.37 -8.12 6.44
C PHE A 103 -0.47 -7.08 5.73
N ILE A 104 -0.60 -7.01 4.41
CA ILE A 104 -0.04 -5.95 3.58
C ILE A 104 -1.11 -5.49 2.60
N GLY A 105 -1.22 -4.17 2.41
CA GLY A 105 -1.96 -3.59 1.28
C GLY A 105 -0.98 -3.29 0.14
N LEU A 106 -0.98 -4.11 -0.90
CA LEU A 106 -0.14 -3.94 -2.09
C LEU A 106 -0.76 -2.94 -3.06
N ILE A 107 0.05 -2.05 -3.63
CA ILE A 107 -0.40 -1.03 -4.58
C ILE A 107 -0.41 -1.60 -5.99
N HIS A 108 -1.52 -1.36 -6.71
CA HIS A 108 -1.82 -1.92 -8.03
C HIS A 108 -0.69 -1.76 -9.06
N SER A 109 0.07 -0.66 -9.02
CA SER A 109 1.14 -0.36 -9.96
C SER A 109 2.34 -1.32 -9.89
N SER A 110 2.41 -2.16 -8.85
CA SER A 110 3.43 -3.22 -8.69
C SER A 110 2.91 -4.62 -9.01
N LEU A 111 1.65 -4.72 -9.43
CA LEU A 111 0.91 -5.96 -9.65
C LEU A 111 0.65 -6.19 -11.14
N ASP A 112 0.37 -7.43 -11.52
CA ASP A 112 -0.05 -7.76 -12.88
C ASP A 112 -1.50 -7.31 -13.12
N ALA A 113 -1.64 -6.12 -13.69
CA ALA A 113 -2.94 -5.51 -13.98
C ALA A 113 -3.83 -6.39 -14.86
N SER A 114 -3.25 -7.22 -15.74
CA SER A 114 -4.03 -8.09 -16.64
C SER A 114 -4.73 -9.24 -15.91
N ARG A 115 -4.25 -9.62 -14.72
CA ARG A 115 -4.77 -10.77 -13.96
C ARG A 115 -5.40 -10.42 -12.62
N ILE A 116 -5.29 -9.17 -12.16
CA ILE A 116 -5.73 -8.80 -10.80
C ILE A 116 -7.22 -9.08 -10.56
N GLU A 117 -8.07 -8.87 -11.57
CA GLU A 117 -9.50 -9.18 -11.48
C GLU A 117 -9.77 -10.68 -11.49
N GLN A 118 -9.09 -11.44 -12.35
CA GLN A 118 -9.19 -12.90 -12.40
C GLN A 118 -8.76 -13.53 -11.08
N ASP A 119 -7.67 -13.03 -10.48
CA ASP A 119 -7.05 -13.62 -9.30
C ASP A 119 -7.73 -13.21 -7.98
N PHE A 120 -8.30 -12.01 -7.91
CA PHE A 120 -8.83 -11.46 -6.65
C PHE A 120 -10.27 -10.93 -6.73
N GLY A 121 -10.92 -11.09 -7.88
CA GLY A 121 -12.27 -10.63 -8.15
C GLY A 121 -12.36 -9.13 -8.41
N ASN A 122 -13.54 -8.67 -8.83
CA ASN A 122 -13.82 -7.29 -9.23
C ASN A 122 -14.49 -6.43 -8.13
N LYS A 123 -14.70 -6.98 -6.94
CA LYS A 123 -15.31 -6.24 -5.83
C LYS A 123 -14.27 -5.33 -5.19
N ILE A 124 -14.39 -4.03 -5.45
CA ILE A 124 -13.50 -2.99 -4.94
C ILE A 124 -14.29 -2.07 -4.01
N ALA A 125 -13.86 -1.96 -2.75
CA ALA A 125 -14.40 -0.98 -1.82
C ALA A 125 -13.83 0.41 -2.10
N LYS A 126 -14.59 1.49 -1.85
CA LYS A 126 -14.09 2.88 -1.89
C LYS A 126 -14.09 3.44 -0.48
N VAL A 127 -12.95 3.92 0.01
CA VAL A 127 -12.80 4.36 1.41
C VAL A 127 -12.08 5.70 1.53
N ASN A 128 -12.31 6.41 2.64
CA ASN A 128 -11.67 7.70 2.94
C ASN A 128 -11.96 8.78 1.88
N VAL A 129 -13.14 8.73 1.25
CA VAL A 129 -13.55 9.58 0.12
C VAL A 129 -13.63 11.07 0.46
N ALA A 130 -13.70 11.43 1.74
CA ALA A 130 -13.68 12.82 2.19
C ALA A 130 -12.41 13.58 1.74
N SER A 131 -11.27 12.87 1.59
CA SER A 131 -10.01 13.42 1.08
C SER A 131 -9.83 13.29 -0.44
N ALA A 132 -10.82 12.76 -1.16
CA ALA A 132 -10.75 12.66 -2.62
C ALA A 132 -10.64 14.05 -3.25
N THR A 133 -9.96 14.10 -4.39
CA THR A 133 -9.79 15.29 -5.21
C THR A 133 -10.86 15.35 -6.31
N GLY A 134 -11.06 16.54 -6.87
CA GLY A 134 -12.11 16.79 -7.86
C GLY A 134 -13.52 16.84 -7.29
N THR A 135 -14.48 17.15 -8.16
CA THR A 135 -15.91 17.24 -7.86
C THR A 135 -16.72 16.57 -8.98
N PRO A 136 -17.80 15.82 -8.67
CA PRO A 136 -18.20 15.38 -7.32
C PRO A 136 -17.19 14.38 -6.73
N LYS A 137 -17.19 14.24 -5.39
CA LYS A 137 -16.36 13.23 -4.72
C LYS A 137 -17.00 11.84 -4.86
N PRO A 138 -16.19 10.76 -4.96
CA PRO A 138 -16.71 9.40 -4.96
C PRO A 138 -17.50 9.08 -3.69
N GLU A 139 -18.47 8.18 -3.79
CA GLU A 139 -19.18 7.65 -2.63
C GLU A 139 -18.40 6.53 -1.95
N GLN A 140 -18.49 6.46 -0.62
CA GLN A 140 -17.87 5.39 0.17
C GLN A 140 -18.70 4.10 0.08
N THR A 141 -18.06 2.99 -0.26
CA THR A 141 -18.73 1.69 -0.46
C THR A 141 -17.88 0.53 0.04
N GLY A 142 -18.52 -0.58 0.44
CA GLY A 142 -17.82 -1.85 0.73
C GLY A 142 -16.94 -1.88 1.99
N LEU A 143 -16.98 -0.84 2.84
CA LEU A 143 -16.13 -0.73 4.03
C LEU A 143 -16.28 -1.91 5.00
N MET A 144 -17.52 -2.26 5.37
CA MET A 144 -17.77 -3.34 6.34
C MET A 144 -17.22 -4.69 5.86
N GLY A 145 -17.48 -5.05 4.59
CA GLY A 145 -16.97 -6.29 4.00
C GLY A 145 -15.45 -6.35 3.88
N THR A 146 -14.79 -5.20 3.78
CA THR A 146 -13.32 -5.07 3.78
C THR A 146 -12.76 -5.25 5.18
N ILE A 147 -13.38 -4.64 6.20
CA ILE A 147 -12.99 -4.80 7.61
C ILE A 147 -13.10 -6.26 8.06
N LEU A 148 -14.20 -6.94 7.73
CA LEU A 148 -14.39 -8.35 8.09
C LEU A 148 -13.30 -9.26 7.47
N ARG A 149 -12.94 -9.03 6.20
CA ARG A 149 -11.85 -9.76 5.53
C ARG A 149 -10.49 -9.48 6.15
N PHE A 150 -10.23 -8.22 6.50
CA PHE A 150 -9.02 -7.80 7.20
C PHE A 150 -8.86 -8.52 8.56
N ILE A 151 -9.91 -8.53 9.37
CA ILE A 151 -9.93 -9.26 10.65
C ILE A 151 -9.70 -10.75 10.42
N GLY A 152 -10.38 -11.36 9.44
CA GLY A 152 -10.20 -12.76 9.09
C GLY A 152 -8.76 -13.11 8.68
N MET A 153 -8.08 -12.24 7.91
CA MET A 153 -6.67 -12.41 7.55
C MET A 153 -5.77 -12.44 8.78
N ILE A 154 -5.96 -11.50 9.72
CA ILE A 154 -5.16 -11.41 10.94
C ILE A 154 -5.39 -12.64 11.81
N ILE A 155 -6.65 -12.99 12.08
CA ILE A 155 -7.01 -14.14 12.92
C ILE A 155 -6.44 -15.43 12.33
N SER A 156 -6.61 -15.67 11.02
CA SER A 156 -6.08 -16.86 10.35
C SER A 156 -4.54 -16.94 10.45
N ALA A 157 -3.84 -15.83 10.23
CA ALA A 157 -2.39 -15.77 10.33
C ALA A 157 -1.88 -15.97 11.76
N ARG A 158 -2.62 -15.48 12.77
CA ARG A 158 -2.30 -15.62 14.20
C ARG A 158 -2.49 -17.05 14.68
N ILE A 159 -3.66 -17.65 14.42
CA ILE A 159 -3.99 -19.02 14.86
C ILE A 159 -3.03 -20.03 14.24
N SER A 160 -2.75 -19.91 12.94
CA SER A 160 -1.83 -20.82 12.26
C SER A 160 -0.34 -20.58 12.54
N GLY A 161 0.01 -19.55 13.32
CA GLY A 161 1.40 -19.12 13.54
C GLY A 161 2.11 -18.56 12.30
N ARG A 162 1.46 -18.59 11.12
CA ARG A 162 2.06 -18.20 9.84
C ARG A 162 2.45 -16.73 9.78
N TYR A 163 1.94 -15.88 10.67
CA TYR A 163 2.34 -14.46 10.78
C TYR A 163 3.87 -14.28 10.94
N LYS A 164 4.58 -15.26 11.49
CA LYS A 164 6.05 -15.28 11.62
C LYS A 164 6.81 -15.53 10.32
N ARG A 165 6.11 -15.91 9.24
CA ARG A 165 6.70 -16.21 7.91
C ARG A 165 6.61 -15.01 6.95
N SER A 166 6.48 -13.80 7.50
CA SER A 166 6.48 -12.59 6.70
C SER A 166 7.86 -12.40 6.04
N PRO A 167 7.92 -12.04 4.75
CA PRO A 167 9.18 -11.65 4.11
C PRO A 167 9.57 -10.20 4.43
N LEU A 168 8.73 -9.45 5.15
CA LEU A 168 8.90 -8.03 5.43
C LEU A 168 9.48 -7.74 6.81
N PHE A 169 9.46 -8.74 7.70
CA PHE A 169 9.93 -8.59 9.07
C PHE A 169 10.84 -9.77 9.43
N THR A 170 11.88 -9.48 10.20
CA THR A 170 12.75 -10.49 10.79
C THR A 170 12.01 -11.30 11.86
N GLN A 171 12.59 -12.41 12.33
CA GLN A 171 12.01 -13.17 13.44
C GLN A 171 11.95 -12.37 14.75
N ALA A 172 12.82 -11.37 14.93
CA ALA A 172 12.78 -10.44 16.05
C ALA A 172 11.63 -9.41 15.93
N GLY A 173 11.01 -9.28 14.75
CA GLY A 173 9.92 -8.36 14.49
C GLY A 173 10.34 -7.01 13.92
N GLU A 174 11.63 -6.83 13.64
CA GLU A 174 12.16 -5.64 12.97
C GLU A 174 11.90 -5.68 11.45
N PRO A 175 11.65 -4.55 10.77
CA PRO A 175 11.55 -4.53 9.33
C PRO A 175 12.85 -4.97 8.66
N VAL A 176 12.77 -5.66 7.51
CA VAL A 176 13.95 -6.15 6.77
C VAL A 176 14.68 -5.07 5.96
N ALA A 177 14.18 -3.83 5.97
CA ALA A 177 14.65 -2.74 5.14
C ALA A 177 14.77 -1.44 5.95
N PRO A 178 15.64 -0.49 5.54
CA PRO A 178 15.81 0.78 6.24
C PRO A 178 14.52 1.61 6.23
N VAL A 179 14.27 2.32 7.33
CA VAL A 179 13.09 3.16 7.54
C VAL A 179 13.48 4.64 7.53
N THR A 180 12.94 5.40 6.57
CA THR A 180 13.03 6.87 6.55
C THR A 180 11.75 7.48 7.10
N VAL A 181 11.85 8.40 8.06
CA VAL A 181 10.70 9.13 8.60
C VAL A 181 10.74 10.56 8.08
N LEU A 182 9.63 11.04 7.51
CA LEU A 182 9.56 12.41 7.02
C LEU A 182 9.46 13.42 8.16
N SER A 183 10.01 14.61 7.92
CA SER A 183 9.75 15.77 8.75
C SER A 183 8.28 16.20 8.64
N ARG A 184 7.80 16.96 9.63
CA ARG A 184 6.44 17.52 9.62
C ARG A 184 6.18 18.39 8.39
N GLU A 185 7.16 19.20 8.00
CA GLU A 185 7.06 20.09 6.83
C GLU A 185 7.04 19.33 5.50
N GLN A 186 7.90 18.31 5.34
CA GLN A 186 7.87 17.43 4.17
C GLN A 186 6.50 16.75 4.04
N ARG A 187 5.98 16.19 5.14
CA ARG A 187 4.66 15.56 5.19
C ARG A 187 3.55 16.54 4.79
N LYS A 188 3.57 17.77 5.33
CA LYS A 188 2.56 18.80 5.05
C LYS A 188 2.56 19.17 3.57
N THR A 189 3.74 19.43 3.01
CA THR A 189 3.95 19.76 1.59
C THR A 189 3.39 18.66 0.68
N LEU A 190 3.72 17.40 0.96
CA LEU A 190 3.23 16.27 0.16
C LEU A 190 1.71 16.09 0.22
N LYS A 191 1.07 16.45 1.33
CA LYS A 191 -0.39 16.29 1.48
C LYS A 191 -1.18 17.41 0.82
N TYR A 192 -0.73 18.65 0.99
CA TYR A 192 -1.53 19.84 0.74
C TYR A 192 -0.90 20.80 -0.26
N GLY A 193 0.29 20.50 -0.77
CA GLY A 193 1.11 21.42 -1.56
C GLY A 193 1.78 22.48 -0.70
N ASP A 194 2.67 23.25 -1.31
CA ASP A 194 3.15 24.49 -0.70
C ASP A 194 1.96 25.47 -0.65
N GLY A 195 1.46 25.79 0.54
CA GLY A 195 0.37 26.76 0.73
C GLY A 195 0.66 28.19 0.26
N ARG A 196 1.64 28.39 -0.63
CA ARG A 196 2.04 29.64 -1.28
C ARG A 196 1.36 29.87 -2.64
N GLY A 197 0.46 28.99 -3.09
CA GLY A 197 -0.18 29.05 -4.41
C GLY A 197 -1.68 29.36 -4.46
N GLN A 198 -2.35 29.68 -3.34
CA GLN A 198 -3.80 29.96 -3.33
C GLN A 198 -4.17 31.31 -2.69
N ALA A 199 -3.26 32.29 -2.77
CA ALA A 199 -3.55 33.69 -2.46
C ALA A 199 -3.16 34.58 -3.66
N ALA A 200 -3.61 34.22 -4.86
CA ALA A 200 -3.63 35.10 -6.03
C ALA A 200 -4.50 34.47 -7.11
N GLN A 201 -5.82 34.64 -7.02
CA GLN A 201 -6.68 34.96 -8.15
C GLN A 201 -8.15 35.06 -7.70
N LYS A 202 -8.62 36.31 -7.75
CA LYS A 202 -9.99 36.83 -7.75
C LYS A 202 -10.77 36.78 -6.44
#